data_AF-A0A7X4FHB6-F1
#
_entry.id   AF-A0A7X4FHB6-F1
#
_cell.length_a   1.000
_cell.length_b   1.000
_cell.length_c   1.000
_cell.angle_alpha   90.00
_cell.angle_beta   90.00
_cell.angle_gamma   90.00
#
_symmetry.space_group_name_H-M   'P 1'
#
loop_
_entity.id
_entity.type
_entity.pdbx_description
1 polymer ?
#
loop_
_entity_poly.entity_id
_entity_poly.type
_entity_poly.pdbx_seq_one_letter_code
_entity_poly.pdbx_strand_id
1 'polypeptide(L)' 'MADLTIDEFRELVQEVVIQTLSEMMIDPDEGLELRDDFVEELKQSIADVEAGGKTVPAQKVAERLGLIW' A
#
# COMPACT_ATOMS: atom_id res chain seq x y z
N MET A 1 -1.10 27.22 32.61
CA MET A 1 -0.41 27.02 31.31
C MET A 1 0.57 25.91 31.53
N ALA A 2 0.59 24.90 30.66
CA ALA A 2 1.63 23.87 30.74
C ALA A 2 2.92 24.46 30.16
N ASP A 3 3.99 24.48 30.94
CA ASP A 3 5.32 24.79 30.45
C ASP A 3 5.95 23.49 29.95
N LEU A 4 6.38 23.48 28.69
CA LEU A 4 7.14 22.38 28.11
C LEU A 4 8.62 22.66 28.26
N THR A 5 9.37 21.63 28.60
CA THR A 5 10.83 21.64 28.41
C THR A 5 11.16 21.68 26.91
N ILE A 6 12.41 22.07 26.59
CA ILE A 6 12.88 22.11 25.20
C ILE A 6 12.79 20.72 24.53
N ASP A 7 13.00 19.66 25.30
CA ASP A 7 12.97 18.29 24.79
C ASP A 7 11.53 17.85 24.51
N GLU A 8 10.59 18.08 25.42
CA GLU A 8 9.16 17.79 25.19
C GLU A 8 8.61 18.59 24.01
N PHE A 9 9.05 19.84 23.84
CA PHE A 9 8.68 20.64 22.68
C PHE A 9 9.22 20.05 21.37
N ARG A 10 10.47 19.57 21.36
CA ARG A 10 11.06 18.93 20.19
C ARG A 10 10.34 17.65 19.82
N GLU A 11 10.00 16.82 20.80
CA GLU A 11 9.24 15.59 20.59
C GLU A 11 7.85 15.88 20.01
N LEU A 12 7.13 16.85 20.58
CA LEU A 12 5.82 17.27 20.07
C LEU A 12 5.89 17.74 18.62
N VAL A 13 6.89 18.58 18.27
CA VAL A 13 7.08 19.04 16.89
C VAL A 13 7.38 17.87 15.96
N GLN A 14 8.24 16.94 16.38
CA GLN A 14 8.60 15.78 15.57
C GLN A 14 7.38 14.89 15.31
N GLU A 15 6.57 14.61 16.34
CA GLU A 15 5.35 13.82 16.23
C GLU A 15 4.36 14.45 15.24
N VAL A 16 4.07 15.75 15.41
CA VAL A 16 3.14 16.48 14.53
C VAL A 16 3.62 16.49 13.08
N VAL A 17 4.92 16.67 12.85
CA VAL A 17 5.49 16.63 11.49
C VAL A 17 5.37 15.24 10.88
N ILE A 18 5.71 14.17 11.61
CA ILE A 18 5.58 12.79 11.11
C ILE A 18 4.12 12.48 10.81
N GLN A 19 3.21 12.85 11.71
CA GLN A 19 1.78 12.68 11.50
C GLN A 19 1.33 13.37 10.21
N THR A 20 1.66 14.65 10.07
CA THR A 20 1.26 15.46 8.91
C THR A 20 1.81 14.87 7.61
N LEU A 21 3.09 14.49 7.59
CA LEU A 21 3.69 13.86 6.42
C LEU A 21 3.05 12.51 6.10
N SER A 22 2.72 11.70 7.10
CA SER A 22 2.04 10.41 6.90
C SER A 22 0.64 10.60 6.33
N GLU A 23 -0.09 11.62 6.79
CA GLU A 23 -1.40 11.98 6.24
C GLU A 23 -1.31 12.49 4.79
N MET A 24 -0.17 13.04 4.37
CA MET A 24 0.08 13.45 2.98
C MET A 24 0.56 12.31 2.08
N MET A 25 1.13 11.24 2.66
CA MET A 25 1.58 10.05 1.94
C MET A 25 0.39 9.10 1.69
N ILE A 26 -0.56 9.59 0.92
CA ILE A 26 -1.73 8.84 0.45
C ILE A 26 -1.30 7.94 -0.71
N ASP A 27 -2.05 6.85 -0.94
CA ASP A 27 -1.90 6.01 -2.11
C ASP A 27 -1.99 6.87 -3.40
N PRO A 28 -0.92 6.95 -4.21
CA PRO A 28 -0.92 7.76 -5.43
C PRO A 28 -1.96 7.29 -6.46
N ASP A 29 -2.42 6.03 -6.35
CA ASP A 29 -3.41 5.45 -7.25
C ASP A 29 -4.85 5.59 -6.72
N GLU A 30 -5.06 6.21 -5.55
CA GLU A 30 -6.40 6.38 -4.96
C GLU A 30 -7.34 7.14 -5.91
N GLY A 31 -8.49 6.52 -6.20
CA GLY A 31 -9.52 7.10 -7.06
C GLY A 31 -9.22 7.04 -8.57
N LEU A 32 -8.11 6.45 -8.98
CA LEU A 32 -7.82 6.21 -10.40
C LEU A 32 -8.60 5.00 -10.94
N GLU A 33 -9.05 5.11 -12.18
CA GLU A 33 -9.63 3.99 -12.92
C GLU A 33 -8.53 3.11 -13.51
N LEU A 34 -8.82 1.81 -13.62
CA LEU A 34 -7.96 0.89 -14.36
C LEU A 34 -8.00 1.23 -15.85
N ARG A 35 -6.85 1.09 -16.52
CA ARG A 35 -6.80 1.23 -17.98
C ARG A 35 -7.60 0.10 -18.65
N ASP A 36 -8.28 0.42 -19.74
CA ASP A 36 -9.15 -0.52 -20.46
C ASP A 36 -8.40 -1.81 -20.90
N ASP A 37 -7.15 -1.67 -21.34
CA ASP A 37 -6.32 -2.81 -21.75
C ASP A 37 -6.07 -3.78 -20.59
N PHE A 38 -5.78 -3.22 -19.41
CA PHE A 38 -5.55 -3.98 -18.19
C PHE A 38 -6.84 -4.62 -17.66
N VAL A 39 -7.98 -3.94 -17.80
CA VAL A 39 -9.30 -4.50 -17.42
C VAL A 39 -9.61 -5.76 -18.23
N GLU A 40 -9.38 -5.74 -19.53
CA GLU A 40 -9.61 -6.90 -20.39
C GLU A 40 -8.65 -8.06 -20.08
N GLU A 41 -7.37 -7.77 -19.84
CA GLU A 41 -6.39 -8.76 -19.39
C GLU A 41 -6.81 -9.40 -18.06
N LEU A 42 -7.26 -8.59 -17.10
CA LEU A 42 -7.69 -9.06 -15.79
C LEU A 42 -8.93 -9.96 -15.89
N LYS A 43 -9.92 -9.58 -16.71
CA LYS A 43 -11.10 -10.42 -16.97
C LYS A 43 -10.72 -11.77 -17.54
N GLN A 44 -9.80 -11.81 -18.51
CA GLN A 44 -9.32 -13.07 -19.08
C GLN A 44 -8.63 -13.93 -18.01
N SER A 45 -7.76 -13.31 -17.20
CA SER A 45 -7.07 -14.03 -16.11
C SER A 45 -8.05 -14.61 -15.08
N ILE A 46 -9.11 -13.88 -14.74
CA ILE A 46 -10.14 -14.38 -13.80
C ILE A 46 -10.89 -15.56 -14.40
N ALA A 47 -11.35 -15.43 -15.65
CA ALA A 47 -12.05 -16.51 -16.35
C ALA A 47 -11.19 -17.77 -16.48
N ASP A 48 -9.89 -17.62 -16.75
CA ASP A 48 -8.95 -18.74 -16.83
C ASP A 48 -8.84 -19.47 -15.49
N VAL A 49 -8.80 -18.75 -14.37
CA VAL A 49 -8.77 -19.35 -13.03
C VAL A 49 -10.09 -20.06 -12.72
N GLU A 50 -11.24 -19.46 -13.04
CA GLU A 50 -12.56 -20.07 -12.86
C GLU A 50 -12.73 -21.36 -13.69
N ALA A 51 -12.11 -21.42 -14.87
CA ALA A 51 -12.06 -22.60 -15.72
C ALA A 51 -11.10 -23.70 -15.22
N GLY A 52 -10.47 -23.53 -14.05
CA GLY A 52 -9.52 -24.47 -13.47
C GLY A 52 -8.07 -24.26 -13.98
N GLY A 53 -7.77 -23.07 -14.47
CA GLY A 53 -6.43 -22.64 -14.86
C GLY A 53 -5.43 -22.72 -13.72
N LYS A 54 -4.14 -22.75 -14.08
CA LYS A 54 -3.05 -22.89 -13.11
C LYS A 54 -2.86 -21.59 -12.33
N THR A 55 -2.88 -21.69 -11.01
CA THR A 55 -2.49 -20.59 -10.10
C THR A 55 -1.11 -20.84 -9.50
N VAL A 56 -0.51 -19.78 -8.97
CA VAL A 56 0.73 -19.86 -8.18
C VAL A 56 0.37 -19.60 -6.72
N PRO A 57 0.81 -20.45 -5.77
CA PRO A 57 0.61 -20.19 -4.35
C PRO A 57 1.21 -18.84 -3.94
N ALA A 58 0.47 -18.05 -3.16
CA ALA A 58 0.89 -16.71 -2.74
C ALA A 58 2.27 -16.70 -2.05
N GLN A 59 2.55 -17.71 -1.21
CA GLN A 59 3.86 -17.88 -0.57
C GLN A 59 5.01 -17.98 -1.58
N LYS A 60 4.83 -18.71 -2.69
CA LYS A 60 5.85 -18.79 -3.75
C LYS A 60 6.06 -17.48 -4.48
N VAL A 61 5.02 -16.65 -4.58
CA VAL A 61 5.12 -15.30 -5.16
C VAL A 61 5.90 -14.39 -4.20
N ALA A 62 5.57 -14.43 -2.91
CA ALA A 62 6.26 -13.67 -1.88
C ALA A 62 7.76 -14.00 -1.81
N GLU A 63 8.11 -15.29 -1.83
CA GLU A 63 9.52 -15.75 -1.87
C GLU A 63 10.28 -15.19 -3.08
N ARG A 64 9.67 -15.17 -4.27
CA ARG A 64 10.28 -14.62 -5.49
C ARG A 64 10.51 -13.11 -5.42
N LEU A 65 9.64 -12.40 -4.70
CA LEU A 65 9.68 -10.95 -4.56
C LEU A 65 10.45 -10.50 -3.30
N GLY A 66 10.95 -11.43 -2.49
CA GLY A 66 11.64 -11.11 -1.23
C GLY A 66 10.71 -10.51 -0.17
N LEU A 67 9.42 -10.80 -0.24
CA LEU A 67 8.41 -10.31 0.70
C LEU A 67 8.26 -11.29 1.86
N ILE A 68 8.05 -10.76 3.07
CA ILE A 68 7.70 -11.56 4.26
C ILE A 68 6.20 -11.84 4.20
N TRP A 69 5.82 -13.13 4.24
CA TRP A 69 4.45 -13.62 4.11
C TRP A 69 3.95 -14.21 5.42
#